data_AF-A0A2H0VMV1-F1
#
_entry.id   AF-A0A2H0VMV1-F1
#
_cell.length_a   1.000
_cell.length_b   1.000
_cell.length_c   1.000
_cell.angle_alpha   90.00
_cell.angle_beta   90.00
_cell.angle_gamma   90.00
#
_symmetry.space_group_name_H-M   'P 1'
#
loop_
_entity.id
_entity.type
_entity.pdbx_description
1 polymer ?
#
loop_
_entity_poly.entity_id
_entity_poly.type
_entity_poly.pdbx_seq_one_letter_code
_entity_poly.pdbx_strand_id
1 'polypeptide(L)'
;MRFFSKQFIINELFIKSWWVISVCLLCFLGYNHFAKKRKHDIFLLQEKLAHLELARDKALQEKDDLSLQICSQSDPAWIELILMKQLGVVPEGYLKIHFKKE
;
A
#
# COMPACT_ATOMS: atom_id res chain seq x y z
N MET A 1 -21.70 -47.46 42.96
CA MET A 1 -22.05 -46.19 43.64
C MET A 1 -20.95 -45.10 43.62
N ARG A 2 -19.79 -45.28 42.94
CA ARG A 2 -18.71 -44.27 42.86
C ARG A 2 -18.78 -43.33 41.65
N PHE A 3 -19.54 -43.67 40.60
CA PHE A 3 -19.66 -42.85 39.39
C PHE A 3 -20.59 -41.64 39.55
N PHE A 4 -21.69 -41.78 40.29
CA PHE A 4 -22.62 -40.66 40.56
C PHE A 4 -21.99 -39.55 41.41
N SER A 5 -21.09 -39.90 42.34
CA SER A 5 -20.41 -38.91 43.19
C SER A 5 -19.41 -38.05 42.41
N LYS A 6 -18.73 -38.60 41.40
CA LYS A 6 -17.84 -37.82 40.52
C LYS A 6 -18.62 -36.84 39.63
N GLN A 7 -19.77 -37.26 39.10
CA GLN A 7 -20.63 -36.39 38.29
C GLN A 7 -21.14 -35.18 39.09
N PHE A 8 -21.47 -35.37 40.38
CA PHE A 8 -21.96 -34.29 41.23
C PHE A 8 -20.88 -33.23 41.55
N ILE A 9 -19.65 -33.69 41.87
CA ILE A 9 -18.51 -32.79 42.16
C ILE A 9 -18.10 -32.00 40.91
N ILE A 10 -18.11 -32.65 39.74
CA ILE A 10 -17.83 -31.96 38.47
C ILE A 10 -18.90 -30.90 38.20
N ASN A 11 -20.18 -31.21 38.39
CA ASN A 11 -21.26 -30.22 38.19
C ASN A 11 -21.15 -29.03 39.16
N GLU A 12 -20.85 -29.23 40.44
CA GLU A 12 -20.67 -28.09 41.37
C GLU A 12 -19.45 -27.22 41.02
N LEU A 13 -18.33 -27.84 40.62
CA LEU A 13 -17.14 -27.11 40.16
C LEU A 13 -17.42 -26.36 38.85
N PHE A 14 -18.17 -26.98 37.93
CA PHE A 14 -18.60 -26.34 36.70
C PHE A 14 -19.52 -25.16 36.99
N ILE A 15 -20.56 -25.30 37.82
CA ILE A 15 -21.51 -24.23 38.13
C ILE A 15 -20.82 -23.05 38.83
N LYS A 16 -19.90 -23.33 39.75
CA LYS A 16 -19.17 -22.28 40.50
C LYS A 16 -18.10 -21.57 39.67
N SER A 17 -17.49 -22.27 38.72
CA SER A 17 -16.43 -21.72 37.84
C SER A 17 -16.95 -21.27 36.47
N TRP A 18 -18.20 -21.58 36.12
CA TRP A 18 -18.81 -21.24 34.83
C TRP A 18 -18.76 -19.74 34.56
N TRP A 19 -19.01 -18.94 35.58
CA TRP A 19 -18.97 -17.48 35.45
C TRP A 19 -17.57 -16.96 35.12
N VAL A 20 -16.52 -17.55 35.70
CA VAL A 20 -15.12 -17.20 35.40
C VAL A 20 -14.77 -17.58 33.96
N ILE A 21 -15.18 -18.76 33.51
CA ILE A 21 -14.99 -19.21 32.13
C ILE A 21 -15.69 -18.24 31.16
N SER A 22 -16.93 -17.85 31.47
CA SER A 22 -17.70 -16.90 30.65
C SER A 22 -17.03 -15.52 30.56
N VAL A 23 -16.53 -14.99 31.68
CA VAL A 23 -15.78 -13.72 31.71
C VAL A 23 -14.48 -13.84 30.92
N CYS A 24 -13.71 -14.91 31.10
CA CYS A 24 -12.49 -15.14 30.32
C CYS A 24 -12.77 -15.25 28.82
N LEU A 25 -13.86 -15.92 28.44
CA LEU A 25 -14.25 -16.10 27.04
C LEU A 25 -14.72 -14.78 26.43
N LEU A 26 -15.45 -13.95 27.18
CA LEU A 26 -15.81 -12.59 26.78
C LEU A 26 -14.57 -11.71 26.59
N CYS A 27 -13.61 -11.74 27.53
CA CYS A 27 -12.35 -11.02 27.39
C CYS A 27 -11.57 -11.46 26.16
N PHE A 28 -11.51 -12.78 25.90
CA PHE A 28 -10.83 -13.33 24.74
C PHE A 28 -11.50 -12.95 23.42
N LEU A 29 -12.83 -13.02 23.35
CA LEU A 29 -13.60 -12.61 22.17
C LEU A 29 -13.45 -11.10 21.91
N GLY A 30 -13.55 -10.28 22.96
CA GLY A 30 -13.34 -8.83 22.88
C GLY A 30 -11.94 -8.48 22.37
N TYR A 31 -10.91 -9.13 22.92
CA TYR A 31 -9.53 -8.95 22.48
C TYR A 31 -9.36 -9.34 20.99
N ASN A 32 -9.86 -10.50 20.58
CA ASN A 32 -9.75 -10.94 19.19
C ASN A 32 -10.51 -10.03 18.22
N HIS A 33 -11.70 -9.56 18.61
CA HIS A 33 -12.48 -8.63 17.81
C HIS A 33 -11.74 -7.30 17.62
N PHE A 34 -11.23 -6.72 18.70
CA PHE A 34 -10.46 -5.47 18.67
C PHE A 34 -9.14 -5.62 17.90
N ALA A 35 -8.44 -6.73 18.08
CA ALA A 35 -7.20 -7.03 17.37
C ALA A 35 -7.41 -7.15 15.86
N LYS A 36 -8.53 -7.75 15.41
CA LYS A 36 -8.88 -7.83 13.98
C LYS A 36 -9.16 -6.46 13.37
N LYS A 37 -9.93 -5.62 14.07
CA LYS A 37 -10.24 -4.26 13.59
C LYS A 37 -8.97 -3.42 13.38
N ARG A 38 -8.06 -3.45 14.37
CA ARG A 38 -6.77 -2.74 14.27
C ARG A 38 -5.93 -3.16 13.08
N LYS A 39 -5.88 -4.46 12.75
CA LYS A 39 -5.11 -4.96 11.60
C LYS A 39 -5.66 -4.42 10.28
N HIS A 40 -6.98 -4.35 10.14
CA HIS A 40 -7.60 -3.83 8.94
C HIS A 40 -7.32 -2.33 8.75
N ASP A 41 -7.45 -1.55 9.83
CA ASP A 41 -7.16 -0.11 9.79
C ASP A 41 -5.68 0.16 9.46
N ILE A 42 -4.76 -0.62 10.04
CA ILE A 42 -3.32 -0.53 9.74
C ILE A 42 -3.05 -0.86 8.27
N PHE A 43 -3.64 -1.92 7.73
CA PHE A 43 -3.46 -2.31 6.34
C PHE A 43 -3.95 -1.22 5.38
N LEU A 44 -5.13 -0.66 5.65
CA LEU A 44 -5.71 0.41 4.84
C LEU A 44 -4.90 1.72 4.92
N LEU A 45 -4.34 2.03 6.08
CA LEU A 45 -3.41 3.15 6.24
C LEU A 45 -2.11 2.94 5.45
N GLN A 46 -1.55 1.73 5.49
CA GLN A 46 -0.34 1.39 4.73
C GLN A 46 -0.57 1.47 3.22
N GLU A 47 -1.70 0.97 2.72
CA GLU A 47 -2.05 1.06 1.31
C GLU A 47 -2.17 2.52 0.85
N LYS A 48 -2.86 3.36 1.64
CA LYS A 48 -2.97 4.79 1.35
C LYS A 48 -1.61 5.49 1.35
N LEU A 49 -0.74 5.15 2.30
CA LEU A 49 0.59 5.72 2.41
C LEU A 49 1.42 5.35 1.17
N ALA A 50 1.43 4.07 0.78
CA ALA A 50 2.13 3.61 -0.42
C ALA A 50 1.63 4.30 -1.69
N HIS A 51 0.31 4.50 -1.82
CA HIS A 51 -0.25 5.23 -2.95
C HIS A 51 0.18 6.71 -2.98
N LEU A 52 0.21 7.36 -1.81
CA LEU A 52 0.65 8.75 -1.69
C LEU A 52 2.15 8.91 -1.94
N GLU A 53 2.98 7.96 -1.52
CA GLU A 53 4.42 7.93 -1.84
C GLU A 53 4.63 7.80 -3.34
N LEU A 54 3.94 6.87 -4.00
CA LEU A 54 4.05 6.70 -5.44
C LEU A 54 3.59 7.96 -6.21
N ALA A 55 2.52 8.62 -5.75
CA ALA A 55 2.07 9.88 -6.33
C ALA A 55 3.09 11.01 -6.11
N ARG A 56 3.69 11.09 -4.92
CA ARG A 56 4.75 12.05 -4.61
C ARG A 56 5.97 11.83 -5.50
N ASP A 57 6.42 10.59 -5.66
CA ASP A 57 7.60 10.27 -6.45
C ASP A 57 7.41 10.61 -7.93
N LYS A 58 6.20 10.34 -8.47
CA LYS A 58 5.84 10.78 -9.83
C LYS A 58 5.87 12.30 -9.98
N ALA A 59 5.30 13.03 -9.02
CA ALA A 59 5.29 14.49 -9.06
C ALA A 59 6.71 15.08 -8.92
N LEU A 60 7.58 14.43 -8.14
CA LEU A 60 8.99 14.80 -8.05
C LEU A 60 9.72 14.55 -9.36
N GLN A 61 9.51 13.39 -9.99
CA GLN A 61 10.10 13.08 -11.28
C GLN A 61 9.65 14.08 -12.36
N GLU A 62 8.36 14.41 -12.40
CA GLU A 62 7.83 15.41 -13.33
C GLU A 62 8.44 16.80 -13.09
N LYS A 63 8.59 17.20 -11.83
CA LYS A 63 9.28 18.43 -11.47
C LYS A 63 10.72 18.42 -11.96
N ASP A 64 11.45 17.33 -11.75
CA ASP A 64 12.85 17.22 -12.14
C ASP A 64 12.99 17.26 -13.67
N ASP A 65 12.10 16.56 -14.40
CA ASP A 65 12.03 16.61 -15.87
C ASP A 65 11.71 18.02 -16.39
N LEU A 66 10.77 18.71 -15.76
CA LEU A 66 10.45 20.11 -16.08
C LEU A 66 11.63 21.04 -15.77
N SER A 67 12.33 20.80 -14.67
CA SER A 67 13.52 21.59 -14.31
C SER A 67 14.64 21.41 -15.32
N LEU A 68 14.84 20.17 -15.80
CA LEU A 68 15.77 19.87 -16.89
C LEU A 68 15.35 20.60 -18.16
N GLN A 69 14.08 20.52 -18.54
CA GLN A 69 13.55 21.24 -19.70
C GLN A 69 13.81 22.75 -19.60
N ILE A 70 13.56 23.37 -18.44
CA ILE A 70 13.81 24.79 -18.22
C ILE A 70 15.31 25.11 -18.35
N CYS A 71 16.19 24.34 -17.70
CA CYS A 71 17.64 24.54 -17.79
C CYS A 71 18.12 24.45 -19.25
N SER A 72 17.60 23.46 -19.98
CA SER A 72 17.95 23.20 -21.37
C SER A 72 17.30 24.15 -22.39
N GLN A 73 16.27 24.91 -22.02
CA GLN A 73 15.75 26.00 -22.88
C GLN A 73 16.76 27.14 -23.09
N SER A 74 17.86 27.15 -22.35
CA SER A 74 18.98 28.06 -22.57
C SER A 74 19.91 27.58 -23.69
N ASP A 75 19.79 26.33 -24.13
CA ASP A 75 20.60 25.70 -25.16
C ASP A 75 19.85 25.69 -26.51
N PRO A 76 20.37 26.37 -27.56
CA PRO A 76 19.74 26.39 -28.87
C PRO A 76 19.59 24.99 -29.49
N ALA A 77 20.50 24.05 -29.23
CA ALA A 77 20.40 22.68 -29.75
C ALA A 77 19.25 21.89 -29.11
N TRP A 78 18.96 22.16 -27.84
CA TRP A 78 17.83 21.55 -27.14
C TRP A 78 16.48 22.10 -27.62
N ILE A 79 16.40 23.41 -27.87
CA ILE A 79 15.20 24.05 -28.44
C ILE A 79 14.85 23.41 -29.79
N GLU A 80 15.87 23.22 -30.65
CA GLU A 80 15.69 22.60 -31.96
C GLU A 80 15.20 21.15 -31.84
N LEU A 81 15.75 20.37 -30.90
CA LEU A 81 15.35 18.99 -30.64
C LEU A 81 13.92 18.87 -30.09
N ILE A 82 13.50 19.76 -29.18
CA ILE A 82 12.12 19.85 -28.68
C ILE A 82 11.16 20.22 -29.81
N LEU A 83 11.53 21.20 -30.66
CA LEU A 83 10.74 21.60 -31.82
C LEU A 83 10.56 20.44 -32.80
N MET A 84 11.63 19.70 -33.13
CA MET A 84 11.53 18.50 -33.98
C MET A 84 10.58 17.45 -33.39
N LYS A 85 10.64 17.24 -32.07
CA LYS A 85 9.81 16.25 -31.37
C LYS A 85 8.33 16.65 -31.32
N GLN A 86 8.03 17.93 -31.06
CA GLN A 86 6.68 18.48 -30.96
C GLN A 86 6.00 18.64 -32.32
N LEU A 87 6.73 19.17 -33.31
CA LEU A 87 6.22 19.45 -34.65
C LEU A 87 6.35 18.24 -35.59
N GLY A 88 7.09 17.19 -35.20
CA GLY A 88 7.29 15.98 -35.99
C GLY A 88 8.16 16.18 -37.24
N VAL A 89 8.88 17.30 -37.32
CA VAL A 89 9.71 17.70 -38.46
C VAL A 89 11.19 17.47 -38.18
N VAL A 90 11.96 17.25 -39.24
CA VAL A 90 13.42 17.06 -39.22
C VAL A 90 14.02 18.20 -40.05
N PRO A 91 15.09 18.88 -39.60
CA PRO A 91 15.70 19.99 -40.33
C PRO A 91 16.31 19.51 -41.63
N GLU A 92 16.40 20.44 -42.58
CA GLU A 92 16.88 20.14 -43.93
C GLU A 92 18.30 19.57 -43.89
N GLY A 93 18.50 18.41 -44.55
CA GLY A 93 19.78 17.69 -44.59
C GLY A 93 19.92 16.52 -43.60
N TYR A 94 18.97 16.30 -42.69
CA TYR A 94 18.99 15.17 -41.75
C TYR A 94 17.98 14.09 -42.14
N LEU A 95 18.36 12.80 -42.04
CA LEU A 95 17.51 11.65 -42.38
C LEU A 95 17.07 10.93 -41.10
N LYS A 96 15.76 10.73 -40.90
CA LYS A 96 15.23 9.98 -39.75
C LYS A 96 15.43 8.48 -39.96
N ILE A 97 16.40 7.90 -39.26
CA ILE A 97 16.74 6.47 -39.35
C ILE A 97 15.97 5.70 -38.27
N HIS A 98 15.12 4.77 -38.68
CA HIS A 98 14.48 3.81 -37.77
C HIS A 98 15.28 2.50 -37.77
N PHE A 99 15.94 2.21 -36.65
CA PHE A 99 16.57 0.91 -36.44
C PHE A 99 15.48 -0.12 -36.10
N LYS A 100 15.25 -1.07 -36.99
CA LYS A 100 14.40 -2.22 -36.72
C LYS A 100 15.21 -3.19 -35.85
N LYS A 101 14.76 -3.44 -34.62
CA LYS A 101 15.33 -4.47 -33.75
C LYS A 101 14.99 -5.83 -34.36
N GLU A 102 16.02 -6.60 -34.73
CA GLU A 102 15.90 -8.05 -34.95
C GLU A 102 15.62 -8.78 -33.64
#